data_AF-A0A6S7IHS8-F1
#
_entry.id   AF-A0A6S7IHS8-F1
#
_cell.length_a   1.000
_cell.length_b   1.000
_cell.length_c   1.000
_cell.angle_alpha   90.00
_cell.angle_beta   90.00
_cell.angle_gamma   90.00
#
_symmetry.space_group_name_H-M   'P 1'
#
loop_
_entity.id
_entity.type
_entity.pdbx_description
1 polymer ?
#
loop_
_entity_poly.entity_id
_entity_poly.type
_entity_poly.pdbx_seq_one_letter_code
_entity_poly.pdbx_strand_id
1 'polypeptide(L)'
;MSETNASTALETKLVQLQLTTKRTDGILAKSEEEPIARHQGTLRTVIGEVDKLRLTVEAEKLGRKEDTTEWSEEIDTKISEADSHVRLTKEWLAENKRKLEEMENDEKIKFE
;
A
#
# COMPACT_ATOMS: atom_id res chain seq x y z
N MET A 1 -8.13 6.82 30.40
CA MET A 1 -7.23 5.68 30.16
C MET A 1 -6.06 6.21 29.33
N SER A 2 -4.82 5.91 29.70
CA SER A 2 -3.65 6.37 28.95
C SER A 2 -3.53 5.60 27.62
N GLU A 3 -3.20 6.29 26.53
CA GLU A 3 -2.85 5.64 25.26
C GLU A 3 -1.70 4.65 25.46
N THR A 4 -1.81 3.46 24.88
CA THR A 4 -0.74 2.47 24.88
C THR A 4 0.27 2.81 23.77
N ASN A 5 1.54 2.42 23.94
CA ASN A 5 2.56 2.60 22.91
C ASN A 5 2.12 1.98 21.55
N ALA A 6 1.32 0.91 21.58
CA ALA A 6 0.77 0.28 20.38
C ALA A 6 -0.27 1.16 19.68
N SER A 7 -1.15 1.84 20.43
CA SER A 7 -2.14 2.77 19.88
C SER A 7 -1.47 3.96 19.18
N THR A 8 -0.52 4.62 19.84
CA THR A 8 0.22 5.74 19.26
C THR A 8 1.04 5.30 18.02
N ALA A 9 1.62 4.09 18.05
CA ALA A 9 2.31 3.52 16.91
C ALA A 9 1.37 3.26 15.73
N LEU A 10 0.17 2.73 16.00
CA LEU A 10 -0.86 2.50 14.98
C LEU A 10 -1.28 3.81 14.32
N GLU A 11 -1.58 4.84 15.11
CA GLU A 11 -1.95 6.17 14.59
C GLU A 11 -0.85 6.77 13.71
N THR A 12 0.40 6.69 14.17
CA THR A 12 1.56 7.12 13.37
C THR A 12 1.64 6.38 12.04
N LYS A 13 1.41 5.06 12.05
CA LYS A 13 1.44 4.24 10.84
C LYS A 13 0.24 4.48 9.92
N LEU A 14 -0.94 4.81 10.45
CA LEU A 14 -2.09 5.21 9.64
C LEU A 14 -1.83 6.54 8.92
N VAL A 15 -1.19 7.50 9.58
CA VAL A 15 -0.74 8.75 8.93
C VAL A 15 0.30 8.45 7.85
N GLN A 16 1.27 7.58 8.14
CA GLN A 16 2.27 7.14 7.15
C GLN A 16 1.61 6.45 5.94
N LEU A 17 0.63 5.58 6.17
CA LEU A 17 -0.14 4.90 5.14
C LEU A 17 -0.83 5.93 4.24
N GLN A 18 -1.59 6.86 4.82
CA GLN A 18 -2.30 7.90 4.07
C GLN A 18 -1.34 8.75 3.23
N LEU A 19 -0.20 9.18 3.79
CA LEU A 19 0.80 9.96 3.05
C LEU A 19 1.44 9.16 1.91
N THR A 20 1.69 7.87 2.12
CA THR A 20 2.29 7.01 1.11
C THR A 20 1.30 6.74 -0.02
N THR A 21 0.04 6.45 0.31
CA THR A 21 -1.07 6.29 -0.65
C THR A 21 -1.22 7.53 -1.54
N LYS A 22 -1.30 8.73 -0.95
CA LYS A 22 -1.43 10.01 -1.68
C LYS A 22 -0.28 10.32 -2.63
N ARG A 23 0.91 9.74 -2.42
CA ARG A 23 2.09 9.96 -3.28
C ARG A 23 2.08 9.11 -4.55
N THR A 24 1.21 8.10 -4.62
CA THR A 24 1.21 7.11 -5.71
C THR A 24 1.07 7.75 -7.09
N ASP A 25 0.10 8.65 -7.27
CA ASP A 25 -0.14 9.30 -8.57
C ASP A 25 1.08 10.11 -9.04
N GLY A 26 1.72 10.84 -8.12
CA GLY A 26 2.94 11.60 -8.41
C GLY A 26 4.16 10.73 -8.73
N ILE A 27 4.17 9.47 -8.27
CA ILE A 27 5.21 8.50 -8.59
C ILE A 27 4.92 7.84 -9.94
N LEU A 28 3.67 7.46 -10.20
CA LEU A 28 3.24 6.93 -11.49
C LEU A 28 3.46 7.93 -12.63
N ALA A 29 3.22 9.22 -12.38
CA ALA A 29 3.44 10.28 -13.37
C ALA A 29 4.88 10.38 -13.87
N LYS A 30 5.86 9.91 -13.09
CA LYS A 30 7.27 9.89 -13.51
C LYS A 30 7.56 8.83 -14.56
N SER A 31 6.70 7.81 -14.68
CA SER A 31 6.84 6.71 -15.65
C SER A 31 8.19 5.98 -15.58
N GLU A 32 8.80 5.93 -14.39
CA GLU A 32 10.08 5.26 -14.14
C GLU A 32 9.84 3.94 -13.38
N GLU A 33 10.27 2.82 -13.95
CA GLU A 33 10.02 1.48 -13.41
C GLU A 33 10.52 1.30 -11.97
N GLU A 34 11.78 1.65 -11.71
CA GLU A 34 12.43 1.40 -10.41
C GLU A 34 11.79 2.21 -9.26
N PRO A 35 11.53 3.53 -9.39
CA PRO A 35 10.75 4.27 -8.40
C PRO A 35 9.36 3.70 -8.14
N ILE A 36 8.66 3.23 -9.18
CA ILE A 36 7.32 2.66 -9.05
C ILE A 36 7.38 1.32 -8.30
N ALA A 37 8.32 0.45 -8.65
CA ALA A 37 8.53 -0.84 -7.97
C ALA A 37 8.89 -0.65 -6.48
N ARG A 38 9.81 0.27 -6.18
CA ARG A 38 10.18 0.60 -4.80
C ARG A 38 9.01 1.20 -4.01
N HIS A 39 8.21 2.07 -4.64
CA HIS A 39 7.01 2.61 -4.01
C HIS A 39 5.97 1.53 -3.70
N GLN A 40 5.73 0.61 -4.65
CA GLN A 40 4.87 -0.54 -4.44
C GLN A 40 5.32 -1.40 -3.26
N GLY A 41 6.64 -1.66 -3.15
CA GLY A 41 7.22 -2.34 -1.99
C GLY A 41 6.99 -1.57 -0.68
N THR A 42 7.14 -0.25 -0.71
CA THR A 42 6.90 0.62 0.45
C THR A 42 5.45 0.57 0.93
N LEU A 43 4.48 0.65 0.00
CA LEU A 43 3.05 0.51 0.33
C LEU A 43 2.77 -0.82 1.03
N ARG A 44 3.25 -1.94 0.46
CA ARG A 44 3.06 -3.28 1.06
C ARG A 44 3.65 -3.38 2.47
N THR A 45 4.83 -2.81 2.69
CA THR A 45 5.46 -2.79 4.01
C THR A 45 4.61 -2.01 5.02
N VAL A 46 4.17 -0.80 4.66
CA VAL A 46 3.36 0.04 5.57
C VAL A 46 2.01 -0.61 5.86
N ILE A 47 1.34 -1.20 4.86
CA ILE A 47 0.10 -1.96 5.05
C ILE A 47 0.31 -3.09 6.07
N GLY A 48 1.36 -3.90 5.89
CA GLY A 48 1.66 -5.01 6.80
C GLY A 48 2.00 -4.56 8.23
N GLU A 49 2.62 -3.39 8.39
CA GLU A 49 2.86 -2.80 9.72
C GLU A 49 1.58 -2.29 10.38
N VAL A 50 0.69 -1.64 9.62
CA VAL A 50 -0.63 -1.20 10.10
C VAL A 50 -1.46 -2.38 10.55
N ASP A 51 -1.54 -3.45 9.75
CA ASP A 51 -2.36 -4.63 10.08
C ASP A 51 -1.85 -5.34 11.35
N LYS A 52 -0.53 -5.48 11.52
CA LYS A 52 0.06 -6.03 12.76
C LYS A 52 -0.28 -5.19 13.99
N LEU A 53 -0.19 -3.87 13.88
CA LEU A 53 -0.51 -2.96 14.97
C LEU A 53 -2.02 -2.94 15.26
N ARG A 54 -2.87 -3.01 14.22
CA ARG A 54 -4.33 -3.15 14.35
C ARG A 54 -4.66 -4.36 15.21
N LEU A 55 -4.17 -5.54 14.86
CA LEU A 55 -4.43 -6.78 15.60
C LEU A 55 -3.95 -6.69 17.07
N THR A 56 -2.84 -6.00 17.31
CA THR A 56 -2.32 -5.79 18.68
C THR A 56 -3.26 -4.91 19.50
N VAL A 57 -3.67 -3.76 18.95
CA VAL A 57 -4.59 -2.82 19.62
C VAL A 57 -5.98 -3.43 19.78
N GLU A 58 -6.45 -4.20 18.80
CA GLU A 58 -7.71 -4.93 18.84
C GLU A 58 -7.73 -5.91 20.03
N ALA A 59 -6.68 -6.70 20.20
CA ALA A 59 -6.55 -7.62 21.33
C ALA A 59 -6.59 -6.88 22.69
N GLU A 60 -5.93 -5.71 22.80
CA GLU A 60 -5.97 -4.89 24.01
C GLU A 60 -7.39 -4.36 24.30
N LYS A 61 -8.10 -3.89 23.27
CA LYS A 61 -9.47 -3.37 23.37
C LYS A 61 -10.46 -4.47 23.76
N LEU A 62 -10.37 -5.64 23.13
CA LEU A 62 -11.18 -6.82 23.47
C LEU A 62 -10.91 -7.29 24.90
N GLY A 63 -9.66 -7.23 25.37
CA GLY A 63 -9.31 -7.50 26.77
C GLY A 63 -9.99 -6.54 27.76
N ARG A 64 -10.27 -5.30 27.33
CA ARG A 64 -11.05 -4.30 28.06
C ARG A 64 -12.57 -4.40 27.82
N LYS A 65 -13.03 -5.37 27.03
CA LYS A 65 -14.43 -5.56 26.63
C LYS A 65 -15.01 -4.35 25.87
N GLU A 66 -14.16 -3.63 25.14
CA GLU A 66 -14.58 -2.58 24.21
C GLU A 66 -15.14 -3.22 22.93
N ASP A 67 -16.17 -2.62 22.33
CA ASP A 67 -16.58 -2.95 20.95
C ASP A 67 -15.54 -2.39 19.97
N THR A 68 -15.08 -3.23 19.05
CA THR A 68 -14.04 -2.90 18.07
C THR A 68 -14.58 -2.81 16.65
N THR A 69 -15.87 -3.07 16.41
CA THR A 69 -16.44 -3.26 15.07
C THR A 69 -16.22 -2.05 14.16
N GLU A 70 -16.75 -0.89 14.54
CA GLU A 70 -16.64 0.35 13.74
C GLU A 70 -15.17 0.80 13.58
N TRP A 71 -14.40 0.69 14.67
CA TRP A 71 -12.97 1.05 14.66
C TRP A 71 -12.14 0.16 13.72
N SER A 72 -12.40 -1.16 13.69
CA SER A 72 -11.72 -2.08 12.79
C SER A 72 -12.12 -1.82 11.33
N GLU A 73 -13.40 -1.59 11.06
CA GLU A 73 -13.92 -1.26 9.72
C GLU A 73 -13.30 0.02 9.14
N GLU A 74 -13.11 1.06 9.97
CA GLU A 74 -12.45 2.29 9.56
C GLU A 74 -10.99 2.10 9.16
N ILE A 75 -10.28 1.16 9.80
CA ILE A 75 -8.88 0.83 9.49
C ILE A 75 -8.82 -0.02 8.22
N ASP A 76 -9.70 -1.02 8.10
CA ASP A 76 -9.78 -1.89 6.93
C ASP A 76 -10.13 -1.11 5.65
N THR A 77 -10.94 -0.05 5.78
CA THR A 77 -11.20 0.88 4.67
C THR A 77 -9.92 1.57 4.18
N LYS A 78 -9.05 2.02 5.10
CA LYS A 78 -7.78 2.68 4.76
C LYS A 78 -6.77 1.70 4.16
N ILE A 79 -6.73 0.47 4.68
CA ILE A 79 -5.92 -0.60 4.10
C ILE A 79 -6.40 -0.92 2.67
N SER A 80 -7.71 -1.06 2.47
CA SER A 80 -8.31 -1.34 1.17
C SER A 80 -8.00 -0.26 0.13
N GLU A 81 -8.02 1.02 0.54
CA GLU A 81 -7.60 2.13 -0.31
C GLU A 81 -6.12 1.99 -0.71
N ALA A 82 -5.23 1.71 0.24
CA ALA A 82 -3.81 1.52 -0.05
C ALA A 82 -3.53 0.30 -0.94
N ASP A 83 -4.25 -0.81 -0.73
CA ASP A 83 -4.18 -2.00 -1.58
C ASP A 83 -4.59 -1.71 -3.03
N SER A 84 -5.56 -0.82 -3.24
CA SER A 84 -5.93 -0.38 -4.60
C SER A 84 -4.75 0.32 -5.30
N HIS A 85 -3.94 1.08 -4.56
CA HIS A 85 -2.74 1.74 -5.09
C HIS A 85 -1.58 0.75 -5.33
N VAL A 86 -1.48 -0.31 -4.52
CA VAL A 86 -0.58 -1.43 -4.81
C VAL A 86 -0.98 -2.14 -6.12
N ARG A 87 -2.28 -2.26 -6.40
CA ARG A 87 -2.78 -2.80 -7.68
C ARG A 87 -2.45 -1.87 -8.85
N LEU A 88 -2.72 -0.57 -8.72
CA LEU A 88 -2.39 0.41 -9.76
C LEU A 88 -0.91 0.38 -10.16
N THR A 89 -0.01 0.36 -9.17
CA THR A 89 1.44 0.27 -9.44
C THR A 89 1.84 -1.08 -10.06
N LYS A 90 1.19 -2.18 -9.66
CA LYS A 90 1.41 -3.50 -10.27
C LYS A 90 0.99 -3.52 -11.75
N GLU A 91 -0.19 -2.98 -12.03
CA GLU A 91 -0.76 -2.92 -13.38
C GLU A 91 0.11 -2.08 -14.30
N TRP A 92 0.58 -0.91 -13.82
CA TRP A 92 1.50 -0.07 -14.58
C TRP A 92 2.79 -0.82 -14.94
N LEU A 93 3.42 -1.50 -13.98
CA LEU A 93 4.66 -2.26 -14.22
C LEU A 93 4.45 -3.38 -15.24
N ALA A 94 3.34 -4.11 -15.14
CA ALA A 94 2.99 -5.18 -16.06
C ALA A 94 2.74 -4.66 -17.49
N GLU A 95 2.01 -3.55 -17.63
CA GLU A 95 1.73 -2.92 -18.92
C GLU A 95 3.01 -2.36 -19.55
N ASN A 96 3.88 -1.72 -18.77
CA ASN A 96 5.16 -1.22 -19.25
C ASN A 96 6.03 -2.36 -19.80
N LYS A 97 6.10 -3.47 -19.08
CA LYS A 97 6.82 -4.67 -19.53
C LYS A 97 6.26 -5.21 -20.85
N ARG A 98 4.93 -5.33 -20.98
CA ARG A 98 4.29 -5.81 -22.22
C ARG A 98 4.64 -4.91 -23.42
N LYS A 99 4.61 -3.59 -23.23
CA LYS A 99 4.97 -2.63 -24.30
C LYS A 99 6.42 -2.75 -24.75
N LEU A 100 7.35 -2.94 -23.81
CA LEU A 100 8.75 -3.15 -24.15
C LEU A 100 8.96 -4.45 -24.95
N GLU A 101 8.31 -5.54 -24.52
CA GLU A 101 8.35 -6.82 -25.25
C GLU A 101 7.75 -6.72 -26.66
N GLU A 102 6.64 -6.00 -26.82
CA GLU A 102 6.02 -5.72 -28.13
C GLU A 102 6.99 -4.92 -29.04
N MET A 103 7.63 -3.88 -28.51
CA MET A 103 8.60 -3.08 -29.27
C MET A 103 9.83 -3.90 -29.72
N GLU A 104 10.40 -4.73 -28.84
CA GLU A 104 11.52 -5.60 -29.17
C GLU A 104 11.15 -6.63 -30.26
N ASN A 105 9.92 -7.14 -30.23
CA ASN A 105 9.44 -8.09 -31.23
C ASN A 105 9.21 -7.40 -32.60
N ASP A 106 8.63 -6.21 -32.60
CA ASP A 106 8.45 -5.40 -33.81
C ASP A 106 9.78 -5.00 -34.44
N GLU A 107 10.81 -4.70 -33.64
CA GLU A 107 12.17 -4.46 -34.14
C GLU A 107 12.76 -5.71 -34.79
N LYS A 108 12.62 -6.89 -34.19
CA LYS A 108 13.12 -8.15 -34.79
C LYS A 108 12.47 -8.45 -36.14
N ILE A 109 11.15 -8.29 -36.25
CA ILE A 109 10.41 -8.54 -37.50
C ILE A 109 10.84 -7.55 -38.62
N LYS A 110 11.25 -6.33 -38.29
CA LYS A 110 11.71 -5.33 -39.29
C LYS A 110 13.08 -5.65 -39.89
N PHE A 111 13.86 -6.52 -39.26
CA PHE A 111 15.21 -6.90 -39.70
C PHE A 111 15.32 -8.36 -40.17
N GLU A 112 14.20 -9.08 -40.28
CA GLU A 112 14.05 -10.38 -40.96
C GLU A 112 13.52 -10.21 -42.41
#